data_AF-A0A640P3C6-F1
#
_entry.id   AF-A0A640P3C6-F1
#
_cell.length_a   1.000
_cell.length_b   1.000
_cell.length_c   1.000
_cell.angle_alpha   90.00
_cell.angle_beta   90.00
_cell.angle_gamma   90.00
#
_symmetry.space_group_name_H-M   'P 1'
#
loop_
_entity.id
_entity.type
_entity.pdbx_description
1 polymer ?
#
loop_
_entity_poly.entity_id
_entity_poly.type
_entity_poly.pdbx_seq_one_letter_code
_entity_poly.pdbx_strand_id
1 'polypeptide(L)'
;MKTCPTLLFTCLFATAYSSTSIADVNYADNSGFSITNNSESQASIEVVYSHFIQHVDMWWPKDHTWWEGALRIDEQAGGCFCESTDTASAVHMRVSYVEPNKKVVMIGGLGPLQEMGVTGALIWEFSDIETAPPSADKENDKRVPKTKVTLTYHASGNIHFNGKKASNEEAVNLVNVVDKVQAQQLNALIAFSDKN
;
A
#
# COMPACT_ATOMS: atom_id res chain seq x y z
N MET A 1 -36.16 51.02 17.65
CA MET A 1 -36.08 49.55 17.53
C MET A 1 -34.89 49.23 16.63
N LYS A 2 -33.93 48.46 17.13
CA LYS A 2 -32.62 48.20 16.50
C LYS A 2 -32.74 47.06 15.48
N THR A 3 -32.21 47.23 14.27
CA THR A 3 -32.08 46.18 13.27
C THR A 3 -30.77 45.41 13.48
N CYS A 4 -30.84 44.08 13.44
CA CYS A 4 -29.72 43.15 13.60
C CYS A 4 -29.34 42.60 12.21
N PRO A 5 -28.08 42.68 11.75
CA PRO A 5 -27.70 42.12 10.46
C PRO A 5 -27.34 40.63 10.62
N THR A 6 -28.02 39.78 9.86
CA THR A 6 -27.75 38.34 9.80
C THR A 6 -26.45 38.09 9.04
N LEU A 7 -25.42 37.62 9.74
CA LEU A 7 -24.16 37.12 9.14
C LEU A 7 -24.39 35.69 8.62
N LEU A 8 -24.36 35.53 7.29
CA LEU A 8 -24.32 34.24 6.61
C LEU A 8 -22.90 33.66 6.72
N PHE A 9 -22.73 32.61 7.53
CA PHE A 9 -21.52 31.82 7.60
C PHE A 9 -21.55 30.77 6.47
N THR A 10 -20.82 31.01 5.39
CA THR A 10 -20.64 30.04 4.31
C THR A 10 -19.65 28.97 4.77
N CYS A 11 -20.16 27.80 5.14
CA CYS A 11 -19.34 26.64 5.49
C CYS A 11 -18.69 26.09 4.21
N LEU A 12 -17.40 26.33 4.02
CA LEU A 12 -16.63 25.79 2.90
C LEU A 12 -16.35 24.30 3.18
N PHE A 13 -17.16 23.41 2.60
CA PHE A 13 -16.89 21.98 2.62
C PHE A 13 -15.62 21.69 1.80
N ALA A 14 -14.50 21.43 2.48
CA ALA A 14 -13.31 20.91 1.85
C ALA A 14 -13.57 19.46 1.42
N THR A 15 -13.84 19.24 0.14
CA THR A 15 -13.90 17.91 -0.46
C THR A 15 -12.49 17.33 -0.49
N ALA A 16 -12.21 16.37 0.38
CA ALA A 16 -11.00 15.56 0.29
C ALA A 16 -11.08 14.73 -1.00
N TYR A 17 -10.33 15.14 -2.02
CA TYR A 17 -10.12 14.33 -3.22
C TYR A 17 -9.37 13.08 -2.80
N SER A 18 -10.06 11.95 -2.73
CA SER A 18 -9.42 10.64 -2.62
C SER A 18 -9.05 10.22 -4.04
N SER A 19 -7.76 10.14 -4.33
CA SER A 19 -7.24 9.58 -5.57
C SER A 19 -7.70 8.13 -5.65
N THR A 20 -8.69 7.84 -6.50
CA THR A 20 -9.09 6.47 -6.79
C THR A 20 -8.01 5.85 -7.66
N SER A 21 -7.10 5.11 -7.05
CA SER A 21 -6.22 4.19 -7.77
C SER A 21 -7.08 3.01 -8.26
N ILE A 22 -7.28 2.90 -9.57
CA ILE A 22 -7.87 1.70 -10.17
C ILE A 22 -6.72 0.73 -10.39
N ALA A 23 -6.78 -0.44 -9.77
CA ALA A 23 -5.78 -1.48 -9.97
C ALA A 23 -5.91 -2.13 -11.35
N ASP A 24 -4.77 -2.51 -11.90
CA ASP A 24 -4.70 -3.37 -13.07
C ASP A 24 -4.62 -4.83 -12.60
N VAL A 25 -5.75 -5.55 -12.68
CA VAL A 25 -5.76 -7.01 -12.49
C VAL A 25 -5.25 -7.66 -13.76
N ASN A 26 -3.99 -8.11 -13.74
CA ASN A 26 -3.34 -8.71 -14.89
C ASN A 26 -3.93 -10.10 -15.21
N TYR A 27 -4.16 -10.93 -14.20
CA TYR A 27 -4.90 -12.20 -14.30
C TYR A 27 -5.34 -12.71 -12.91
N ALA A 28 -6.35 -13.58 -12.88
CA ALA A 28 -6.81 -14.26 -11.68
C ALA A 28 -7.53 -15.58 -12.00
N ASP A 29 -7.08 -16.69 -11.42
CA ASP A 29 -7.76 -17.98 -11.44
C ASP A 29 -7.39 -18.82 -10.20
N ASN A 30 -7.89 -20.06 -10.10
CA ASN A 30 -7.64 -20.91 -8.93
C ASN A 30 -6.19 -21.41 -8.75
N SER A 31 -5.29 -21.10 -9.69
CA SER A 31 -3.85 -21.38 -9.62
C SER A 31 -3.01 -20.15 -9.23
N GLY A 32 -3.61 -18.96 -9.17
CA GLY A 32 -2.93 -17.75 -8.77
C GLY A 32 -3.54 -16.48 -9.35
N PHE A 33 -2.89 -15.36 -9.07
CA PHE A 33 -3.28 -14.06 -9.59
C PHE A 33 -2.09 -13.11 -9.73
N SER A 34 -2.29 -12.05 -10.49
CA SER A 34 -1.42 -10.89 -10.51
C SER A 34 -2.24 -9.61 -10.52
N ILE A 35 -1.86 -8.69 -9.64
CA ILE A 35 -2.49 -7.38 -9.49
C ILE A 35 -1.42 -6.31 -9.29
N THR A 36 -1.66 -5.13 -9.87
CA THR A 36 -0.81 -3.95 -9.71
C THR A 36 -1.64 -2.75 -9.29
N ASN A 37 -1.23 -2.10 -8.19
CA ASN A 37 -1.79 -0.85 -7.69
C ASN A 37 -0.71 0.22 -7.67
N ASN A 38 -1.10 1.49 -7.71
CA ASN A 38 -0.16 2.61 -7.56
C ASN A 38 -0.73 3.74 -6.72
N SER A 39 0.13 4.56 -6.12
CA SER A 39 -0.26 5.78 -5.41
C SER A 39 0.86 6.81 -5.50
N GLU A 40 0.50 8.08 -5.32
CA GLU A 40 1.40 9.21 -5.53
C GLU A 40 1.52 10.05 -4.25
N SER A 41 2.74 10.43 -3.89
CA SER A 41 3.09 11.21 -2.70
C SER A 41 3.72 12.54 -3.06
N GLN A 42 3.50 13.53 -2.20
CA GLN A 42 4.12 14.85 -2.27
C GLN A 42 5.54 14.87 -1.67
N ALA A 43 5.89 13.85 -0.88
CA ALA A 43 7.21 13.65 -0.31
C ALA A 43 8.19 13.12 -1.37
N SER A 44 9.51 13.29 -1.13
CA SER A 44 10.53 12.75 -2.03
C SER A 44 10.67 11.24 -1.87
N ILE A 45 11.33 10.59 -2.83
CA ILE A 45 11.54 9.13 -2.81
C ILE A 45 12.24 8.71 -1.53
N GLU A 46 13.26 9.47 -1.09
CA GLU A 46 14.05 9.15 0.11
C GLU A 46 13.19 9.15 1.37
N VAL A 47 12.22 10.07 1.46
CA VAL A 47 11.28 10.15 2.59
C VAL A 47 10.32 8.96 2.55
N VAL A 48 9.67 8.73 1.41
CA VAL A 48 8.70 7.64 1.25
C VAL A 48 9.36 6.28 1.48
N TYR A 49 10.56 6.07 0.93
CA TYR A 49 11.33 4.84 1.10
C TYR A 49 11.76 4.63 2.55
N SER A 50 12.28 5.68 3.21
CA SER A 50 12.64 5.63 4.63
C SER A 50 11.45 5.26 5.50
N HIS A 51 10.28 5.88 5.27
CA HIS A 51 9.05 5.54 5.99
C HIS A 51 8.56 4.12 5.71
N PHE A 52 8.65 3.66 4.47
CA PHE A 52 8.33 2.30 4.09
C PHE A 52 9.15 1.28 4.90
N ILE A 53 10.48 1.44 4.97
CA ILE A 53 11.37 0.50 5.67
C ILE A 53 11.32 0.68 7.19
N GLN A 54 11.56 1.89 7.68
CA GLN A 54 11.89 2.14 9.10
C GLN A 54 10.66 2.37 9.97
N HIS A 55 9.52 2.70 9.38
CA HIS A 55 8.33 3.14 10.09
C HIS A 55 7.07 2.34 9.74
N VAL A 56 7.22 1.12 9.21
CA VAL A 56 6.09 0.24 8.84
C VAL A 56 5.04 0.10 9.95
N ASP A 57 5.46 0.02 11.21
CA ASP A 57 4.55 -0.10 12.35
C ASP A 57 3.61 1.11 12.53
N MET A 58 4.05 2.28 12.06
CA MET A 58 3.35 3.55 12.26
C MET A 58 2.28 3.82 11.21
N TRP A 59 2.42 3.26 10.01
CA TRP A 59 1.52 3.54 8.89
C TRP A 59 0.72 2.31 8.44
N TRP A 60 1.21 1.09 8.66
CA TRP A 60 0.49 -0.10 8.23
C TRP A 60 -0.85 -0.21 8.97
N PRO A 61 -1.98 -0.42 8.26
CA PRO A 61 -3.28 -0.57 8.91
C PRO A 61 -3.29 -1.76 9.88
N LYS A 62 -3.59 -1.52 11.16
CA LYS A 62 -3.51 -2.55 12.21
C LYS A 62 -4.54 -3.67 12.04
N ASP A 63 -5.66 -3.41 11.37
CA ASP A 63 -6.64 -4.42 10.97
C ASP A 63 -6.11 -5.41 9.92
N HIS A 64 -4.95 -5.15 9.32
CA HIS A 64 -4.22 -6.06 8.44
C HIS A 64 -2.97 -6.64 9.09
N THR A 65 -3.07 -6.99 10.37
CA THR A 65 -2.05 -7.67 11.16
C THR A 65 -2.65 -8.90 11.85
N TRP A 66 -1.81 -9.80 12.37
CA TRP A 66 -2.28 -10.99 13.08
C TRP A 66 -2.80 -10.68 14.49
N TRP A 67 -2.15 -9.73 15.17
CA TRP A 67 -2.36 -9.48 16.60
C TRP A 67 -2.35 -7.99 16.96
N GLU A 68 -2.39 -7.09 15.99
CA GLU A 68 -2.06 -5.66 16.19
C GLU A 68 -0.65 -5.48 16.79
N GLY A 69 0.25 -6.42 16.49
CA GLY A 69 1.60 -6.44 17.02
C GLY A 69 2.51 -5.36 16.45
N ALA A 70 3.77 -5.40 16.89
CA ALA A 70 4.83 -4.53 16.36
C ALA A 70 5.33 -5.08 15.01
N LEU A 71 5.31 -4.24 13.98
CA LEU A 71 5.80 -4.55 12.64
C LEU A 71 7.21 -4.03 12.42
N ARG A 72 8.00 -4.77 11.64
CA ARG A 72 9.32 -4.32 11.19
C ARG A 72 9.67 -4.90 9.83
N ILE A 73 10.50 -4.19 9.07
CA ILE A 73 11.12 -4.69 7.84
C ILE A 73 12.64 -4.66 8.03
N ASP A 74 13.28 -5.81 7.88
CA ASP A 74 14.74 -5.91 7.88
C ASP A 74 15.23 -5.67 6.42
N GLU A 75 15.85 -4.53 6.16
CA GLU A 75 16.26 -4.06 4.81
C GLU A 75 17.49 -4.79 4.25
N GLN A 76 17.37 -6.10 4.02
CA GLN A 76 18.41 -6.91 3.41
C GLN A 76 17.81 -8.14 2.74
N ALA A 77 18.50 -8.72 1.75
CA ALA A 77 18.11 -10.02 1.21
C ALA A 77 18.12 -11.09 2.32
N GLY A 78 17.01 -11.83 2.43
CA GLY A 78 16.73 -12.76 3.53
C GLY A 78 16.10 -12.10 4.78
N GLY A 79 16.00 -10.78 4.82
CA GLY A 79 15.39 -10.03 5.92
C GLY A 79 13.89 -10.27 6.04
N CYS A 80 13.33 -10.02 7.22
CA CYS A 80 11.92 -10.27 7.47
C CYS A 80 11.08 -8.99 7.38
N PHE A 81 9.93 -9.07 6.71
CA PHE A 81 8.75 -8.28 7.08
C PHE A 81 7.97 -9.09 8.12
N CYS A 82 8.12 -8.73 9.39
CA CYS A 82 7.66 -9.52 10.54
C CYS A 82 6.70 -8.73 11.41
N GLU A 83 5.87 -9.47 12.12
CA GLU A 83 5.05 -9.01 13.22
C GLU A 83 5.42 -9.77 14.49
N SER A 84 5.46 -9.10 15.64
CA SER A 84 5.69 -9.73 16.93
C SER A 84 4.88 -9.11 18.06
N THR A 85 4.54 -9.95 19.03
CA THR A 85 4.07 -9.59 20.37
C THR A 85 5.03 -10.20 21.40
N ASP A 86 4.72 -10.08 22.69
CA ASP A 86 5.50 -10.72 23.76
C ASP A 86 5.51 -12.25 23.68
N THR A 87 4.49 -12.86 23.05
CA THR A 87 4.27 -14.32 23.05
C THR A 87 4.17 -14.94 21.67
N ALA A 88 4.15 -14.15 20.60
CA ALA A 88 3.92 -14.64 19.24
C ALA A 88 4.73 -13.86 18.20
N SER A 89 4.99 -14.50 17.06
CA SER A 89 5.65 -13.86 15.92
C SER A 89 5.19 -14.48 14.61
N ALA A 90 5.06 -13.65 13.57
CA ALA A 90 4.74 -14.07 12.21
C ALA A 90 5.72 -13.43 11.23
N VAL A 91 6.12 -14.20 10.22
CA VAL A 91 6.77 -13.68 9.02
C VAL A 91 5.66 -13.41 8.01
N HIS A 92 5.32 -12.14 7.78
CA HIS A 92 4.39 -11.77 6.70
C HIS A 92 5.02 -12.12 5.36
N MET A 93 6.24 -11.62 5.11
CA MET A 93 7.02 -11.92 3.91
C MET A 93 8.52 -11.87 4.23
N ARG A 94 9.37 -12.42 3.35
CA ARG A 94 10.83 -12.26 3.41
C ARG A 94 11.32 -11.41 2.25
N VAL A 95 12.18 -10.44 2.53
CA VAL A 95 12.84 -9.63 1.51
C VAL A 95 13.76 -10.53 0.67
N SER A 96 13.60 -10.53 -0.65
CA SER A 96 14.45 -11.30 -1.58
C SER A 96 15.34 -10.40 -2.44
N TYR A 97 14.97 -9.12 -2.61
CA TYR A 97 15.72 -8.13 -3.35
C TYR A 97 15.49 -6.75 -2.73
N VAL A 98 16.57 -5.98 -2.58
CA VAL A 98 16.55 -4.57 -2.16
C VAL A 98 17.49 -3.78 -3.05
N GLU A 99 16.95 -2.70 -3.62
CA GLU A 99 17.69 -1.59 -4.20
C GLU A 99 17.11 -0.32 -3.56
N PRO A 100 17.82 0.31 -2.62
CA PRO A 100 17.28 1.43 -1.84
C PRO A 100 16.76 2.56 -2.71
N ASN A 101 15.67 3.20 -2.28
CA ASN A 101 14.99 4.29 -3.00
C ASN A 101 14.47 3.90 -4.40
N LYS A 102 14.38 2.61 -4.73
CA LYS A 102 13.95 2.20 -6.07
C LYS A 102 13.07 0.96 -6.07
N LYS A 103 13.50 -0.13 -5.44
CA LYS A 103 12.77 -1.39 -5.53
C LYS A 103 13.02 -2.33 -4.36
N VAL A 104 11.95 -2.92 -3.84
CA VAL A 104 11.99 -4.00 -2.85
C VAL A 104 11.10 -5.13 -3.32
N VAL A 105 11.63 -6.35 -3.36
CA VAL A 105 10.84 -7.57 -3.61
C VAL A 105 10.80 -8.37 -2.33
N MET A 106 9.59 -8.79 -1.95
CA MET A 106 9.34 -9.68 -0.83
C MET A 106 8.66 -10.94 -1.32
N ILE A 107 9.02 -12.09 -0.78
CA ILE A 107 8.47 -13.40 -1.13
C ILE A 107 7.75 -14.05 0.05
N GLY A 108 6.69 -14.81 -0.25
CA GLY A 108 5.83 -15.46 0.74
C GLY A 108 4.35 -15.40 0.34
N GLY A 109 3.45 -15.63 1.29
CA GLY A 109 2.01 -15.47 1.13
C GLY A 109 1.49 -14.51 2.18
N LEU A 110 0.72 -13.48 1.78
CA LEU A 110 0.13 -12.55 2.74
C LEU A 110 -1.13 -13.14 3.40
N GLY A 111 -1.26 -12.95 4.71
CA GLY A 111 -2.45 -13.34 5.47
C GLY A 111 -2.86 -14.81 5.23
N PRO A 112 -4.12 -15.10 4.87
CA PRO A 112 -4.57 -16.47 4.62
C PRO A 112 -3.79 -17.21 3.53
N LEU A 113 -3.17 -16.51 2.57
CA LEU A 113 -2.38 -17.13 1.51
C LEU A 113 -1.17 -17.88 2.07
N GLN A 114 -0.61 -17.39 3.18
CA GLN A 114 0.48 -18.05 3.90
C GLN A 114 0.07 -19.47 4.32
N GLU A 115 -1.09 -19.60 4.95
CA GLU A 115 -1.60 -20.88 5.48
C GLU A 115 -2.12 -21.79 4.37
N MET A 116 -2.53 -21.22 3.23
CA MET A 116 -2.89 -22.00 2.05
C MET A 116 -1.69 -22.66 1.36
N GLY A 117 -0.46 -22.27 1.72
CA GLY A 117 0.76 -22.67 1.02
C GLY A 117 0.92 -22.00 -0.35
N VAL A 118 0.22 -20.89 -0.57
CA VAL A 118 0.39 -20.03 -1.75
C VAL A 118 1.66 -19.22 -1.55
N THR A 119 2.50 -19.18 -2.59
CA THR A 119 3.70 -18.36 -2.60
C THR A 119 3.56 -17.25 -3.62
N GLY A 120 4.18 -16.11 -3.36
CA GLY A 120 4.10 -14.97 -4.24
C GLY A 120 5.30 -14.03 -4.11
N ALA A 121 5.34 -13.05 -5.00
CA ALA A 121 6.29 -11.96 -5.03
C ALA A 121 5.52 -10.63 -4.93
N LEU A 122 5.72 -9.93 -3.82
CA LEU A 122 5.23 -8.57 -3.57
C LEU A 122 6.34 -7.59 -3.91
N ILE A 123 6.10 -6.75 -4.90
CA ILE A 123 7.09 -5.87 -5.50
C ILE A 123 6.66 -4.44 -5.22
N TRP A 124 7.50 -3.72 -4.49
CA TRP A 124 7.38 -2.28 -4.24
C TRP A 124 8.38 -1.56 -5.15
N GLU A 125 7.91 -0.62 -5.96
CA GLU A 125 8.73 0.23 -6.81
C GLU A 125 8.47 1.70 -6.49
N PHE A 126 9.54 2.47 -6.41
CA PHE A 126 9.52 3.89 -6.09
C PHE A 126 10.16 4.64 -7.26
N SER A 127 9.45 5.61 -7.83
CA SER A 127 9.93 6.39 -8.97
C SER A 127 9.55 7.86 -8.84
N ASP A 128 10.33 8.73 -9.47
CA ASP A 128 9.94 10.12 -9.60
C ASP A 128 8.71 10.22 -10.51
N ILE A 129 7.86 11.20 -10.23
CA ILE A 129 6.84 11.64 -11.16
C ILE A 129 7.48 12.74 -11.99
N GLU A 130 7.63 12.52 -13.31
CA GLU A 130 8.09 13.58 -14.21
C GLU A 130 7.11 14.75 -14.16
N THR A 131 7.46 15.78 -13.40
CA THR A 131 6.71 17.03 -13.39
C THR A 131 7.11 17.83 -14.62
N ALA A 132 6.13 18.37 -15.37
CA ALA A 132 6.39 19.33 -16.44
C ALA A 132 7.35 20.46 -15.97
N PRO A 133 8.10 21.13 -16.88
CA PRO A 133 9.00 22.21 -16.50
C PRO A 133 8.28 23.22 -15.60
N PRO A 134 8.93 23.74 -14.55
CA PRO A 134 8.27 24.65 -13.62
C PRO A 134 7.68 25.83 -14.38
N SER A 135 6.36 26.05 -14.23
CA SER A 135 5.71 27.26 -14.69
C SER A 135 6.38 28.48 -14.04
N ALA A 136 6.51 29.57 -14.79
CA ALA A 136 7.05 30.84 -14.28
C ALA A 136 6.21 31.43 -13.13
N ASP A 137 4.97 30.96 -12.98
CA ASP A 137 4.03 31.37 -11.96
C ASP A 137 3.95 30.32 -10.84
N LYS A 138 4.92 30.39 -9.91
CA LYS A 138 5.00 29.54 -8.70
C LYS A 138 3.90 29.82 -7.66
N GLU A 139 2.94 30.70 -7.96
CA GLU A 139 2.09 31.31 -6.93
C GLU A 139 0.75 30.60 -6.76
N ASN A 140 0.35 29.69 -7.66
CA ASN A 140 -1.01 29.15 -7.65
C ASN A 140 -1.16 27.68 -8.09
N ASP A 141 -0.31 26.78 -7.60
CA ASP A 141 -0.70 25.41 -7.19
C ASP A 141 0.39 24.85 -6.25
N LYS A 142 -0.03 24.36 -5.09
CA LYS A 142 0.79 24.17 -3.90
C LYS A 142 0.88 22.68 -3.57
N ARG A 143 1.97 22.06 -4.05
CA ARG A 143 2.45 20.66 -3.93
C ARG A 143 2.12 19.82 -5.18
N VAL A 144 3.15 19.61 -6.00
CA VAL A 144 3.13 18.66 -7.13
C VAL A 144 3.65 17.32 -6.61
N PRO A 145 2.92 16.19 -6.83
CA PRO A 145 3.41 14.87 -6.45
C PRO A 145 4.82 14.64 -6.97
N LYS A 146 5.69 14.09 -6.11
CA LYS A 146 7.10 13.86 -6.43
C LYS A 146 7.41 12.39 -6.61
N THR A 147 6.70 11.51 -5.90
CA THR A 147 7.00 10.09 -5.88
C THR A 147 5.77 9.28 -6.23
N LYS A 148 5.92 8.36 -7.18
CA LYS A 148 4.97 7.30 -7.45
C LYS A 148 5.47 6.02 -6.78
N VAL A 149 4.60 5.38 -6.01
CA VAL A 149 4.81 4.05 -5.46
C VAL A 149 3.93 3.08 -6.24
N THR A 150 4.54 2.05 -6.83
CA THR A 150 3.83 0.96 -7.51
C THR A 150 3.98 -0.31 -6.70
N LEU A 151 2.86 -0.95 -6.38
CA LEU A 151 2.79 -2.21 -5.66
C LEU A 151 2.24 -3.27 -6.60
N THR A 152 3.03 -4.29 -6.91
CA THR A 152 2.59 -5.45 -7.69
C THR A 152 2.65 -6.70 -6.84
N TYR A 153 1.60 -7.51 -6.85
CA TYR A 153 1.62 -8.82 -6.20
C TYR A 153 1.30 -9.91 -7.20
N HIS A 154 2.26 -10.83 -7.36
CA HIS A 154 2.06 -12.10 -8.05
C HIS A 154 1.91 -13.19 -6.99
N ALA A 155 0.78 -13.88 -6.98
CA ALA A 155 0.55 -15.03 -6.11
C ALA A 155 0.33 -16.28 -6.97
N SER A 156 0.88 -17.41 -6.55
CA SER A 156 0.82 -18.67 -7.28
C SER A 156 0.73 -19.85 -6.31
N GLY A 157 -0.15 -20.80 -6.64
CA GLY A 157 -0.45 -21.95 -5.81
C GLY A 157 -1.93 -22.33 -5.90
N ASN A 158 -2.29 -23.46 -5.28
CA ASN A 158 -3.70 -23.84 -5.22
C ASN A 158 -4.43 -22.89 -4.26
N ILE A 159 -5.26 -22.00 -4.79
CA ILE A 159 -6.17 -21.23 -3.95
C ILE A 159 -7.27 -22.18 -3.48
N HIS A 160 -7.50 -22.23 -2.17
CA HIS A 160 -8.51 -23.09 -1.57
C HIS A 160 -9.13 -22.43 -0.35
N PHE A 161 -10.38 -22.78 -0.08
CA PHE A 161 -11.10 -22.34 1.10
C PHE A 161 -11.61 -23.57 1.83
N ASN A 162 -11.30 -23.68 3.13
CA ASN A 162 -11.68 -24.82 3.97
C ASN A 162 -11.24 -26.17 3.35
N GLY A 163 -10.04 -26.22 2.77
CA GLY A 163 -9.46 -27.42 2.15
C GLY A 163 -10.09 -27.82 0.80
N LYS A 164 -11.00 -27.01 0.24
CA LYS A 164 -11.57 -27.22 -1.09
C LYS A 164 -10.97 -26.24 -2.08
N LYS A 165 -10.48 -26.76 -3.21
CA LYS A 165 -9.96 -25.92 -4.29
C LYS A 165 -11.01 -24.90 -4.72
N ALA A 166 -10.60 -23.64 -4.79
CA ALA A 166 -11.47 -22.55 -5.22
C ALA A 166 -11.87 -22.69 -6.69
N SER A 167 -13.07 -22.25 -7.01
CA SER A 167 -13.46 -21.92 -8.37
C SER A 167 -12.71 -20.69 -8.88
N ASN A 168 -12.72 -20.46 -10.20
CA ASN A 168 -12.11 -19.25 -10.76
C ASN A 168 -12.85 -17.98 -10.29
N GLU A 169 -14.16 -18.05 -10.07
CA GLU A 169 -14.94 -16.92 -9.56
C GLU A 169 -14.55 -16.56 -8.12
N GLU A 170 -14.40 -17.56 -7.24
CA GLU A 170 -13.91 -17.33 -5.87
C GLU A 170 -12.49 -16.75 -5.86
N ALA A 171 -11.61 -17.21 -6.76
CA ALA A 171 -10.28 -16.64 -6.90
C ALA A 171 -10.31 -15.17 -7.37
N VAL A 172 -11.17 -14.82 -8.33
CA VAL A 172 -11.37 -13.43 -8.76
C VAL A 172 -11.92 -12.57 -7.62
N ASN A 173 -12.86 -13.08 -6.84
CA ASN A 173 -13.40 -12.37 -5.67
C ASN A 173 -12.33 -12.10 -4.61
N LEU A 174 -11.43 -13.06 -4.38
CA LEU A 174 -10.27 -12.87 -3.52
C LEU A 174 -9.37 -11.73 -4.04
N VAL A 175 -9.10 -11.66 -5.35
CA VAL A 175 -8.29 -10.58 -5.93
C VAL A 175 -8.95 -9.21 -5.74
N ASN A 176 -10.28 -9.11 -5.84
CA ASN A 176 -11.00 -7.87 -5.54
C ASN A 176 -10.86 -7.44 -4.06
N VAL A 177 -10.68 -8.39 -3.13
CA VAL A 177 -10.37 -8.09 -1.74
C VAL A 177 -8.92 -7.62 -1.61
N VAL A 178 -7.98 -8.33 -2.24
CA VAL A 178 -6.55 -7.98 -2.25
C VAL A 178 -6.34 -6.57 -2.80
N ASP A 179 -7.03 -6.20 -3.87
CA ASP A 179 -7.03 -4.84 -4.45
C ASP A 179 -7.32 -3.77 -3.40
N LYS A 180 -8.47 -3.90 -2.71
CA LYS A 180 -8.90 -2.95 -1.69
C LYS A 180 -7.89 -2.84 -0.55
N VAL A 181 -7.33 -3.97 -0.12
CA VAL A 181 -6.33 -4.02 0.95
C VAL A 181 -5.02 -3.35 0.50
N GLN A 182 -4.54 -3.62 -0.71
CA GLN A 182 -3.35 -2.96 -1.26
C GLN A 182 -3.55 -1.45 -1.43
N ALA A 183 -4.72 -1.03 -1.90
CA ALA A 183 -5.06 0.39 -1.98
C ALA A 183 -5.05 1.07 -0.60
N GLN A 184 -5.57 0.40 0.44
CA GLN A 184 -5.51 0.91 1.82
C GLN A 184 -4.06 1.04 2.32
N GLN A 185 -3.23 0.01 2.10
CA GLN A 185 -1.82 0.01 2.51
C GLN A 185 -1.01 1.10 1.81
N LEU A 186 -1.14 1.23 0.49
CA LEU A 186 -0.50 2.30 -0.29
C LEU A 186 -0.92 3.68 0.21
N ASN A 187 -2.23 3.92 0.34
CA ASN A 187 -2.74 5.19 0.81
C ASN A 187 -2.26 5.53 2.22
N ALA A 188 -2.12 4.54 3.10
CA ALA A 188 -1.62 4.77 4.45
C ALA A 188 -0.13 5.16 4.46
N LEU A 189 0.71 4.50 3.66
CA LEU A 189 2.12 4.90 3.48
C LEU A 189 2.24 6.32 2.92
N ILE A 190 1.46 6.65 1.90
CA ILE A 190 1.46 7.99 1.28
C ILE A 190 1.00 9.03 2.30
N ALA A 191 -0.13 8.80 2.98
CA ALA A 191 -0.66 9.74 3.94
C ALA A 191 0.27 9.96 5.14
N PHE A 192 1.01 8.93 5.56
CA PHE A 192 2.05 9.05 6.58
C PHE A 192 3.23 9.89 6.07
N SER A 193 3.69 9.63 4.85
CA SER A 193 4.85 10.32 4.26
C SER A 193 4.59 11.77 3.89
N ASP A 194 3.37 12.12 3.52
CA ASP A 194 3.01 13.51 3.21
C ASP A 194 2.84 14.38 4.47
N LYS A 195 2.75 13.77 5.65
CA LYS A 195 2.48 14.45 6.93
C LYS A 195 3.69 14.54 7.86
N ASN A 196 4.73 13.75 7.64
CA ASN A 196 5.93 13.64 8.49
C ASN A 196 7.18 13.87 7.64
#